data_AF-D6BHY7-F1
#
_entry.id   AF-D6BHY7-F1
#
_cell.length_a   1.000
_cell.length_b   1.000
_cell.length_c   1.000
_cell.angle_alpha   90.00
_cell.angle_beta   90.00
_cell.angle_gamma   90.00
#
_symmetry.space_group_name_H-M   'P 1'
#
loop_
_entity.id
_entity.type
_entity.pdbx_description
1 polymer ?
#
loop_
_entity_poly.entity_id
_entity_poly.type
_entity_poly.pdbx_seq_one_letter_code
_entity_poly.pdbx_strand_id
1 'polypeptide(L)'
;ENLQEILLTSVSYNDTKKGNEAFYHGLIMGMGLYLEGEYITKSNIESGLGRYDFSVEPKNKNKRAFIMEFKSTDSVEKLEEVSKEALKQIEAKKYDISLKQNGIKEITYLGIAFCGKQIKMSYKSE
;
A
#
# COMPACT_ATOMS: atom_id res chain seq x y z
N GLU A 1 -4.89 -5.36 11.90
CA GLU A 1 -4.93 -4.88 13.30
C GLU A 1 -3.69 -4.06 13.65
N ASN A 2 -2.47 -4.58 13.43
CA ASN A 2 -1.23 -3.90 13.83
C ASN A 2 -1.00 -2.48 13.26
N LEU A 3 -1.35 -2.20 11.99
CA LEU A 3 -1.11 -0.86 11.42
C LEU A 3 -1.98 0.23 12.07
N GLN A 4 -3.25 -0.08 12.35
CA GLN A 4 -4.13 0.88 13.03
C GLN A 4 -3.64 1.16 14.45
N GLU A 5 -3.18 0.13 15.15
CA GLU A 5 -2.63 0.27 16.49
C GLU A 5 -1.39 1.17 16.50
N ILE A 6 -0.49 1.02 15.53
CA ILE A 6 0.67 1.92 15.36
C ILE A 6 0.21 3.37 15.17
N LEU A 7 -0.80 3.63 14.32
CA LEU A 7 -1.33 4.98 14.13
C LEU A 7 -2.00 5.53 15.39
N LEU A 8 -2.70 4.69 16.15
CA LEU A 8 -3.36 5.09 17.40
C LEU A 8 -2.33 5.46 18.48
N THR A 9 -1.29 4.65 18.64
CA THR A 9 -0.32 4.74 19.74
C THR A 9 0.86 5.67 19.47
N SER A 10 1.32 5.77 18.22
CA SER A 10 2.64 6.32 17.90
C SER A 10 2.62 7.56 17.00
N VAL A 11 1.46 7.92 16.45
CA VAL A 11 1.33 9.04 15.50
C VAL A 11 0.53 10.20 16.11
N SER A 12 0.88 11.46 15.82
CA SER A 12 0.07 12.60 16.26
C SER A 12 -1.18 12.76 15.40
N TYR A 13 -2.29 13.19 16.02
CA TYR A 13 -3.48 13.60 15.26
C TYR A 13 -3.15 14.73 14.26
N ASN A 14 -2.23 15.63 14.62
CA ASN A 14 -1.83 16.74 13.75
C ASN A 14 -1.14 16.28 12.47
N ASP A 15 -0.37 15.18 12.52
CA ASP A 15 0.33 14.64 11.35
C ASP A 15 -0.65 14.01 10.35
N THR A 16 -1.75 13.47 10.86
CA THR A 16 -2.82 12.84 10.08
C THR A 16 -3.90 13.81 9.61
N LYS A 17 -3.79 15.10 9.98
CA LYS A 17 -4.81 16.11 9.73
C LYS A 17 -4.94 16.38 8.22
N LYS A 18 -6.17 16.39 7.71
CA LYS A 18 -6.54 16.52 6.29
C LYS A 18 -6.19 15.31 5.39
N GLY A 19 -5.85 14.15 5.95
CA GLY A 19 -5.61 12.97 5.12
C GLY A 19 -4.38 13.12 4.23
N ASN A 20 -3.24 13.51 4.81
CA ASN A 20 -2.01 13.64 4.04
C ASN A 20 -1.48 12.26 3.61
N GLU A 21 -1.79 11.82 2.39
CA GLU A 21 -1.30 10.55 1.83
C GLU A 21 0.23 10.43 1.89
N ALA A 22 0.96 11.52 1.72
CA ALA A 22 2.43 11.53 1.80
C ALA A 22 2.94 11.13 3.20
N PHE A 23 2.21 11.46 4.27
CA PHE A 23 2.58 11.03 5.63
C PHE A 23 2.47 9.51 5.78
N TYR A 24 1.34 8.91 5.38
CA TYR A 24 1.15 7.47 5.48
C TYR A 24 2.10 6.70 4.57
N HIS A 25 2.33 7.22 3.35
CA HIS A 25 3.32 6.68 2.43
C HIS A 25 4.71 6.66 3.08
N GLY A 26 5.16 7.78 3.67
CA GLY A 26 6.46 7.87 4.33
C GLY A 26 6.59 6.91 5.52
N LEU A 27 5.55 6.78 6.34
CA LEU A 27 5.51 5.85 7.47
C LEU A 27 5.67 4.40 6.99
N ILE A 28 4.87 3.98 6.01
CA ILE A 28 4.89 2.60 5.49
C ILE A 28 6.20 2.31 4.76
N MET A 29 6.74 3.28 4.01
CA MET A 29 8.05 3.17 3.39
C MET A 29 9.15 2.97 4.45
N GLY A 30 9.11 3.74 5.54
CA GLY A 30 10.04 3.60 6.68
C GLY A 30 9.96 2.21 7.33
N MET A 31 8.75 1.65 7.48
CA MET A 31 8.58 0.27 7.94
C MET A 31 9.12 -0.75 6.92
N GLY A 32 8.98 -0.47 5.63
CA GLY A 32 9.49 -1.30 4.55
C GLY A 32 11.01 -1.47 4.57
N LEU A 33 11.77 -0.49 5.08
CA LEU A 33 13.23 -0.58 5.20
C LEU A 33 13.67 -1.79 6.04
N TYR A 34 12.86 -2.21 7.02
CA TYR A 34 13.14 -3.41 7.82
C TYR A 34 13.04 -4.72 7.02
N LEU A 35 12.43 -4.70 5.84
CA LEU A 35 12.27 -5.86 4.97
C LEU A 35 13.42 -6.00 3.96
N GLU A 36 14.34 -5.02 3.86
CA GLU A 36 15.39 -4.97 2.84
C GLU A 36 16.33 -6.19 2.81
N GLY A 37 16.41 -6.95 3.91
CA GLY A 37 17.15 -8.21 3.95
C GLY A 37 16.63 -9.23 2.94
N GLU A 38 15.31 -9.41 2.89
CA GLU A 38 14.64 -10.45 2.10
C GLU A 38 13.82 -9.93 0.92
N TYR A 39 13.49 -8.64 0.95
CA TYR A 39 12.65 -7.97 -0.03
C TYR A 39 13.36 -6.75 -0.62
N ILE A 40 12.90 -6.35 -1.79
CA ILE A 40 13.23 -5.10 -2.46
C ILE A 40 11.98 -4.24 -2.33
N THR A 41 12.09 -3.11 -1.64
CA THR A 41 11.02 -2.14 -1.52
C THR A 41 11.17 -1.09 -2.62
N LYS A 42 10.05 -0.72 -3.26
CA LYS A 42 10.03 0.33 -4.28
C LYS A 42 8.86 1.26 -4.04
N SER A 43 9.08 2.56 -4.24
CA SER A 43 8.04 3.58 -4.11
C SER A 43 7.98 4.46 -5.34
N ASN A 44 6.79 4.89 -5.75
CA ASN A 44 6.60 5.86 -6.84
C ASN A 44 7.27 5.43 -8.16
N ILE A 45 7.21 4.14 -8.49
CA ILE A 45 7.77 3.59 -9.74
C ILE A 45 6.67 3.42 -10.79
N GLU A 46 7.01 3.78 -12.03
CA GLU A 46 6.14 3.55 -13.19
C GLU A 46 6.03 2.05 -13.50
N SER A 47 4.80 1.56 -13.67
CA SER A 47 4.49 0.18 -14.06
C SER A 47 3.12 0.13 -14.73
N GLY A 48 2.96 -0.76 -15.73
CA GLY A 48 1.71 -0.87 -16.47
C GLY A 48 1.29 0.46 -17.11
N LEU A 49 0.15 1.00 -16.70
CA LEU A 49 -0.47 2.22 -17.23
C LEU A 49 -0.41 3.42 -16.26
N GLY A 50 0.49 3.39 -15.28
CA GLY A 50 0.63 4.46 -14.29
C GLY A 50 1.80 4.28 -13.34
N ARG A 51 1.66 4.83 -12.13
CA ARG A 51 2.63 4.78 -11.05
C ARG A 51 1.93 4.31 -9.78
N TYR A 52 2.43 3.23 -9.17
CA TYR A 52 1.93 2.78 -7.88
C TYR A 52 2.66 3.50 -6.74
N ASP A 53 2.01 3.56 -5.58
CA ASP A 53 2.61 4.18 -4.40
C ASP A 53 3.77 3.34 -3.86
N PHE A 54 3.53 2.06 -3.56
CA PHE A 54 4.53 1.22 -2.92
C PHE A 54 4.44 -0.26 -3.33
N SER A 55 5.58 -0.93 -3.45
CA SER A 55 5.65 -2.37 -3.66
C SER A 55 6.75 -3.02 -2.83
N VAL A 56 6.53 -4.29 -2.50
CA VAL A 56 7.44 -5.12 -1.72
C VAL A 56 7.66 -6.40 -2.53
N GLU A 57 8.82 -6.50 -3.17
CA GLU A 57 9.18 -7.58 -4.09
C GLU A 57 10.15 -8.54 -3.41
N PRO A 58 9.85 -9.84 -3.30
CA PRO A 58 10.76 -10.76 -2.63
C PRO A 58 11.98 -11.05 -3.51
N LYS A 59 13.16 -11.11 -2.88
CA LYS A 59 14.38 -11.57 -3.55
C LYS A 59 14.27 -13.06 -3.94
N ASN A 60 13.61 -13.86 -3.10
CA ASN A 60 13.21 -15.22 -3.42
C ASN A 60 11.87 -15.20 -4.17
N LYS A 61 11.89 -15.46 -5.47
CA LYS A 61 10.72 -15.40 -6.37
C LYS A 61 9.59 -16.39 -6.04
N ASN A 62 9.85 -17.37 -5.16
CA ASN A 62 8.82 -18.28 -4.65
C ASN A 62 8.06 -17.71 -3.45
N LYS A 63 8.51 -16.58 -2.88
CA LYS A 63 7.74 -15.82 -1.89
C LYS A 63 6.78 -14.86 -2.61
N ARG A 64 5.85 -14.33 -1.83
CA ARG A 64 4.81 -13.41 -2.26
C ARG A 64 5.31 -11.97 -2.38
N ALA A 65 4.90 -11.28 -3.44
CA ALA A 65 5.05 -9.83 -3.56
C ALA A 65 3.76 -9.10 -3.17
N PHE A 66 3.91 -7.83 -2.81
CA PHE A 66 2.80 -6.95 -2.47
C PHE A 66 2.85 -5.67 -3.32
N ILE A 67 1.70 -5.23 -3.82
CA ILE A 67 1.51 -3.91 -4.41
C ILE A 67 0.49 -3.17 -3.55
N MET A 68 0.85 -1.96 -3.14
CA MET A 68 0.05 -1.11 -2.27
C MET A 68 -0.29 0.21 -2.97
N GLU A 69 -1.54 0.62 -2.82
CA GLU A 69 -2.04 1.94 -3.21
C GLU A 69 -2.72 2.57 -1.99
N PHE A 70 -2.36 3.82 -1.70
CA PHE A 70 -2.84 4.56 -0.55
C PHE A 70 -3.84 5.62 -0.99
N LYS A 71 -4.90 5.77 -0.19
CA LYS A 71 -5.89 6.84 -0.37
C LYS A 71 -6.26 7.45 0.98
N SER A 72 -6.66 8.70 0.96
CA SER A 72 -7.15 9.40 2.11
C SER A 72 -8.59 9.89 1.93
N THR A 73 -9.30 10.00 3.05
CA THR A 73 -10.65 10.56 3.08
C THR A 73 -10.87 11.34 4.38
N ASP A 74 -11.82 12.25 4.34
CA ASP A 74 -12.31 13.01 5.49
C ASP A 74 -13.52 12.35 6.18
N SER A 75 -14.03 11.24 5.64
CA SER A 75 -15.19 10.51 6.17
C SER A 75 -14.86 9.06 6.47
N VAL A 76 -15.08 8.66 7.73
CA VAL A 76 -14.94 7.26 8.19
C VAL A 76 -15.87 6.33 7.41
N GLU A 77 -17.07 6.80 7.05
CA GLU A 77 -18.08 6.01 6.33
C GLU A 77 -17.61 5.64 4.90
N LYS A 78 -16.76 6.48 4.30
CA LYS A 78 -16.22 6.27 2.94
C LYS A 78 -14.99 5.37 2.92
N LEU A 79 -14.39 5.05 4.07
CA LEU A 79 -13.13 4.29 4.13
C LEU A 79 -13.19 2.96 3.35
N GLU A 80 -14.29 2.22 3.49
CA GLU A 80 -14.49 0.94 2.81
C GLU A 80 -14.61 1.08 1.30
N GLU A 81 -15.29 2.13 0.84
CA GLU A 81 -15.42 2.44 -0.59
C GLU A 81 -14.06 2.82 -1.17
N VAL A 82 -13.38 3.76 -0.50
CA VAL A 82 -12.09 4.31 -0.92
C VAL A 82 -11.00 3.23 -0.94
N SER A 83 -11.00 2.28 0.01
CA SER A 83 -10.03 1.17 -0.01
C SER A 83 -10.25 0.23 -1.20
N LYS A 84 -11.51 0.04 -1.62
CA LYS A 84 -11.84 -0.73 -2.84
C LYS A 84 -11.49 0.03 -4.10
N GLU A 85 -11.64 1.36 -4.13
CA GLU A 85 -11.18 2.18 -5.25
C GLU A 85 -9.67 2.08 -5.45
N ALA A 86 -8.89 2.16 -4.37
CA ALA A 86 -7.45 1.94 -4.40
C ALA A 86 -7.09 0.57 -4.99
N LEU A 87 -7.80 -0.49 -4.56
CA LEU A 87 -7.61 -1.83 -5.09
C LEU A 87 -7.93 -1.93 -6.59
N LYS A 88 -9.06 -1.35 -7.02
CA LYS A 88 -9.46 -1.28 -8.44
C LYS A 88 -8.44 -0.51 -9.28
N GLN A 89 -7.83 0.53 -8.72
CA GLN A 89 -6.80 1.30 -9.40
C GLN A 89 -5.59 0.42 -9.73
N ILE A 90 -5.13 -0.41 -8.78
CA ILE A 90 -4.03 -1.37 -9.00
C ILE A 90 -4.34 -2.30 -10.17
N GLU A 91 -5.54 -2.89 -10.19
CA GLU A 91 -5.97 -3.81 -11.25
C GLU A 91 -6.10 -3.12 -12.61
N ALA A 92 -6.78 -1.98 -12.65
CA ALA A 92 -7.03 -1.23 -13.89
C ALA A 92 -5.74 -0.74 -14.53
N LYS A 93 -4.76 -0.37 -13.70
CA LYS A 93 -3.45 0.11 -14.16
C LYS A 93 -2.44 -1.01 -14.40
N LYS A 94 -2.76 -2.26 -14.06
CA LYS A 94 -1.93 -3.44 -14.29
C LYS A 94 -0.52 -3.30 -13.73
N TYR A 95 -0.42 -2.82 -12.49
CA TYR A 95 0.86 -2.55 -11.83
C TYR A 95 1.72 -3.81 -11.63
N ASP A 96 1.09 -4.98 -11.66
CA ASP A 96 1.68 -6.31 -11.52
C ASP A 96 2.50 -6.79 -12.73
N ILE A 97 2.36 -6.15 -13.90
CA ILE A 97 3.04 -6.59 -15.13
C ILE A 97 4.55 -6.71 -14.92
N SER A 98 5.18 -5.71 -14.29
CA SER A 98 6.63 -5.73 -14.05
C SER A 98 7.05 -6.85 -13.09
N LEU A 99 6.24 -7.14 -12.07
CA LEU A 99 6.49 -8.25 -11.14
C LEU A 99 6.38 -9.62 -11.82
N LYS A 100 5.35 -9.79 -12.66
CA LYS A 100 5.15 -11.01 -13.45
C LYS A 100 6.30 -11.22 -14.43
N GLN A 101 6.76 -10.17 -15.11
CA GLN A 101 7.95 -10.21 -15.98
C GLN A 101 9.22 -10.59 -15.20
N ASN A 102 9.35 -10.15 -13.94
CA ASN A 102 10.46 -10.52 -13.07
C ASN A 102 10.37 -11.96 -12.54
N GLY A 103 9.31 -12.71 -12.87
CA GLY A 103 9.12 -14.11 -12.51
C GLY A 103 8.51 -14.34 -11.13
N ILE A 104 7.88 -13.30 -10.55
CA ILE A 104 7.10 -13.44 -9.32
C ILE A 104 5.80 -14.17 -9.63
N LYS A 105 5.48 -15.19 -8.83
CA LYS A 105 4.31 -16.06 -9.04
C LYS A 105 3.10 -15.67 -8.21
N GLU A 106 3.32 -15.23 -6.97
CA GLU A 106 2.25 -14.84 -6.06
C GLU A 106 2.30 -13.34 -5.82
N ILE A 107 1.19 -12.65 -6.09
CA ILE A 107 1.10 -11.20 -5.90
C ILE A 107 -0.18 -10.88 -5.15
N THR A 108 -0.07 -10.11 -4.05
CA THR A 108 -1.23 -9.57 -3.34
C THR A 108 -1.33 -8.06 -3.57
N TYR A 109 -2.50 -7.61 -4.00
CA TYR A 109 -2.84 -6.20 -4.11
C TYR A 109 -3.47 -5.73 -2.81
N LEU A 110 -3.10 -4.53 -2.37
CA LEU A 110 -3.57 -3.91 -1.13
C LEU A 110 -4.00 -2.47 -1.43
N GLY A 111 -5.30 -2.22 -1.38
CA GLY A 111 -5.85 -0.87 -1.34
C GLY A 111 -6.05 -0.44 0.10
N ILE A 112 -5.41 0.65 0.53
CA ILE A 112 -5.47 1.14 1.91
C ILE A 112 -6.05 2.55 1.94
N ALA A 113 -7.14 2.73 2.68
CA ALA A 113 -7.77 4.02 2.92
C ALA A 113 -7.49 4.51 4.35
N PHE A 114 -7.21 5.79 4.49
CA PHE A 114 -6.92 6.46 5.76
C PHE A 114 -7.92 7.59 6.03
N CYS A 115 -8.41 7.68 7.26
CA CYS A 115 -9.22 8.79 7.77
C CYS A 115 -8.69 9.17 9.15
N GLY A 116 -7.75 10.12 9.15
CA GLY A 116 -6.93 10.35 10.34
C GLY A 116 -6.22 9.07 10.75
N LYS A 117 -6.43 8.64 11.99
CA LYS A 117 -5.82 7.40 12.53
C LYS A 117 -6.61 6.12 12.22
N GLN A 118 -7.79 6.23 11.61
CA GLN A 118 -8.62 5.07 11.27
C GLN A 118 -8.26 4.57 9.87
N ILE A 119 -8.24 3.25 9.68
CA ILE A 119 -7.86 2.65 8.40
C ILE A 119 -8.88 1.62 7.95
N LYS A 120 -8.95 1.45 6.63
CA LYS A 120 -9.60 0.27 6.03
C LYS A 120 -8.72 -0.27 4.91
N MET A 121 -8.70 -1.59 4.80
CA MET A 121 -7.89 -2.30 3.82
C MET A 121 -8.79 -3.22 3.00
N SER A 122 -8.59 -3.19 1.68
CA SER A 122 -9.14 -4.18 0.76
C SER A 122 -7.98 -4.88 0.07
N TYR A 123 -8.10 -6.18 -0.15
CA TYR A 123 -7.03 -6.97 -0.74
C TYR A 123 -7.54 -8.00 -1.74
N LYS A 124 -6.67 -8.38 -2.67
CA LYS A 124 -6.89 -9.45 -3.64
C LYS A 124 -5.58 -10.20 -3.86
N SER A 125 -5.63 -11.52 -3.95
CA SER A 125 -4.47 -12.34 -4.32
C SER A 125 -4.63 -12.85 -5.75
N GLU A 126 -3.56 -12.78 -6.52
CA GLU A 126 -3.40 -13.32 -7.87
C GLU A 126 -2.31 -14.38 -7.92
#